data_AF-A0A6J6V7K1-F1
#
_entry.id   AF-A0A6J6V7K1-F1
#
_cell.length_a   1.000
_cell.length_b   1.000
_cell.length_c   1.000
_cell.angle_alpha   90.00
_cell.angle_beta   90.00
_cell.angle_gamma   90.00
#
_symmetry.space_group_name_H-M   'P 1'
#
loop_
_entity.id
_entity.type
_entity.pdbx_description
1 polymer ?
#
loop_
_entity_poly.entity_id
_entity_poly.type
_entity_poly.pdbx_seq_one_letter_code
_entity_poly.pdbx_strand_id
1 'polypeptide(L)'
;MLRRITGPQTAFATVMFGEVLDGAEAERVGLVWKCVDDDQLLIEAQKMAARAASVPRPLLESVKKTIQEMADVVTHPEAVERELVPQLWSTKQPWFAERIAALQAKISKK
;
A
#
# COMPACT_ATOMS: atom_id res chain seq x y z
N MET A 1 2.73 16.65 -5.01
CA MET A 1 2.20 15.37 -4.49
C MET A 1 0.68 15.27 -4.62
N LEU A 2 -0.11 16.24 -4.14
CA LEU A 2 -1.59 16.20 -4.15
C LEU A 2 -2.22 15.81 -5.50
N ARG A 3 -1.79 16.44 -6.61
CA ARG A 3 -2.27 16.10 -7.98
C ARG A 3 -2.01 14.64 -8.38
N ARG A 4 -0.89 14.04 -7.96
CA ARG A 4 -0.59 12.62 -8.26
C ARG A 4 -1.47 11.67 -7.44
N ILE A 5 -1.93 12.09 -6.26
CA ILE A 5 -2.75 11.30 -5.33
C ILE A 5 -4.23 11.38 -5.70
N THR A 6 -4.75 12.59 -5.92
CA THR A 6 -6.19 12.88 -6.04
C THR A 6 -6.62 13.32 -7.44
N GLY A 7 -5.68 13.42 -8.37
CA GLY A 7 -5.93 13.94 -9.72
C GLY A 7 -5.95 15.46 -9.82
N PRO A 8 -6.09 16.01 -11.04
CA PRO A 8 -6.05 17.45 -11.27
C PRO A 8 -7.27 18.18 -10.70
N GLN A 9 -8.46 17.60 -10.75
CA GLN A 9 -9.70 18.27 -10.31
C GLN A 9 -9.66 18.64 -8.83
N THR A 10 -9.38 17.66 -7.96
CA THR A 10 -9.25 17.86 -6.52
C THR A 10 -8.11 18.82 -6.17
N ALA A 11 -6.99 18.76 -6.91
CA ALA A 11 -5.89 19.68 -6.70
C ALA A 11 -6.27 21.14 -7.01
N PHE A 12 -7.03 21.40 -8.07
CA PHE A 12 -7.52 22.76 -8.36
C PHE A 12 -8.56 23.23 -7.34
N ALA A 13 -9.53 22.38 -6.99
CA ALA A 13 -10.54 22.68 -5.96
C ALA A 13 -9.90 23.17 -4.66
N THR A 14 -8.96 22.38 -4.13
CA THR A 14 -8.33 22.65 -2.83
C THR A 14 -7.30 23.80 -2.88
N VAL A 15 -6.46 23.87 -3.92
CA VAL A 15 -5.34 24.84 -3.97
C VAL A 15 -5.72 26.18 -4.59
N MET A 16 -6.49 26.16 -5.68
CA MET A 16 -6.84 27.39 -6.41
C MET A 16 -8.10 28.04 -5.84
N PHE A 17 -9.09 27.23 -5.47
CA PHE A 17 -10.40 27.71 -5.02
C PHE A 17 -10.59 27.64 -3.50
N GLY A 18 -9.66 27.01 -2.78
CA GLY A 18 -9.66 27.00 -1.31
C GLY A 18 -10.67 26.05 -0.69
N GLU A 19 -11.16 25.06 -1.44
CA GLU A 19 -12.08 24.05 -0.91
C GLU A 19 -11.41 23.23 0.21
N VAL A 20 -12.11 23.09 1.34
CA VAL A 20 -11.65 22.30 2.49
C VAL A 20 -12.41 20.98 2.49
N LEU A 21 -11.67 19.87 2.49
CA LEU A 21 -12.25 18.53 2.50
C LEU A 21 -12.41 18.05 3.94
N ASP A 22 -13.59 17.55 4.27
CA ASP A 22 -13.78 16.72 5.47
C ASP A 22 -13.27 15.28 5.22
N GLY A 23 -13.37 14.42 6.24
CA GLY A 23 -12.85 13.05 6.17
C GLY A 23 -13.53 12.20 5.08
N ALA A 24 -14.86 12.32 4.95
CA ALA A 24 -15.63 11.54 3.99
C ALA A 24 -15.31 11.95 2.55
N GLU A 25 -15.20 13.25 2.30
CA GLU A 25 -14.82 13.78 1.00
C GLU A 25 -13.36 13.44 0.66
N ALA A 26 -12.45 13.50 1.63
CA ALA A 26 -11.06 13.09 1.46
C ALA A 26 -10.94 11.60 1.07
N GLU A 27 -11.78 10.71 1.62
CA GLU A 27 -11.85 9.31 1.20
C GLU A 27 -12.41 9.19 -0.23
N ARG A 28 -13.51 9.88 -0.52
CA ARG A 28 -14.19 9.85 -1.82
C ARG A 28 -13.27 10.25 -2.97
N VAL A 29 -12.41 11.26 -2.76
CA VAL A 29 -11.45 11.75 -3.78
C VAL A 29 -10.10 11.01 -3.76
N GLY A 30 -9.94 10.01 -2.89
CA GLY A 30 -8.74 9.19 -2.79
C GLY A 30 -7.55 9.87 -2.11
N LEU A 31 -7.77 10.95 -1.36
CA LEU A 31 -6.72 11.60 -0.56
C LEU A 31 -6.32 10.72 0.64
N VAL A 32 -7.31 10.09 1.27
CA VAL A 32 -7.12 9.09 2.32
C VAL A 32 -7.69 7.75 1.88
N TRP A 33 -7.18 6.66 2.45
CA TRP A 33 -7.65 5.31 2.14
C TRP A 33 -9.02 4.99 2.74
N LYS A 34 -9.28 5.47 3.97
CA LYS A 34 -10.48 5.15 4.74
C LYS A 34 -10.76 6.26 5.76
N CYS A 35 -11.98 6.78 5.77
CA CYS A 35 -12.53 7.61 6.83
C CYS A 35 -13.32 6.73 7.81
N VAL A 36 -13.22 7.05 9.10
CA VAL A 36 -13.93 6.37 10.19
C VAL A 36 -14.34 7.39 11.22
N ASP A 37 -15.25 7.02 12.12
CA ASP A 37 -15.61 7.84 13.27
C ASP A 37 -14.37 8.17 14.11
N ASP A 38 -14.36 9.36 14.72
CA ASP A 38 -13.20 9.91 15.43
C ASP A 38 -12.66 8.97 16.52
N ASP A 39 -13.56 8.28 17.24
CA ASP A 39 -13.21 7.33 18.29
C ASP A 39 -12.64 6.01 17.75
N GLN A 40 -12.85 5.71 16.47
CA GLN A 40 -12.35 4.50 15.81
C GLN A 40 -11.00 4.70 15.10
N LEU A 41 -10.56 5.95 14.89
CA LEU A 41 -9.37 6.27 14.09
C LEU A 41 -8.13 5.51 14.56
N LEU A 42 -7.80 5.59 15.85
CA LEU A 42 -6.61 4.92 16.40
C LEU A 42 -6.72 3.39 16.32
N ILE A 43 -7.91 2.85 16.56
CA ILE A 43 -8.16 1.40 16.53
C ILE A 43 -7.90 0.87 15.11
N GLU A 44 -8.44 1.53 14.09
CA GLU A 44 -8.28 1.12 12.70
C GLU A 44 -6.85 1.33 12.19
N ALA A 45 -6.20 2.43 12.56
CA ALA A 45 -4.78 2.67 12.25
C ALA A 45 -3.85 1.61 12.88
N GLN A 46 -4.09 1.24 14.14
CA GLN A 46 -3.33 0.19 14.82
C GLN A 46 -3.57 -1.19 14.21
N LYS A 47 -4.80 -1.51 13.81
CA LYS A 47 -5.10 -2.75 13.06
C LYS A 47 -4.30 -2.82 11.76
N MET A 48 -4.18 -1.72 11.02
CA MET A 48 -3.35 -1.66 9.81
C MET A 48 -1.86 -1.83 10.14
N ALA A 49 -1.36 -1.14 11.16
CA ALA A 49 0.04 -1.24 11.59
C ALA A 49 0.40 -2.67 12.06
N ALA A 50 -0.50 -3.33 12.80
CA ALA A 50 -0.30 -4.71 13.25
C ALA A 50 -0.17 -5.70 12.08
N ARG A 51 -0.95 -5.50 11.00
CA ARG A 51 -0.78 -6.29 9.77
C ARG A 51 0.59 -6.10 9.15
N ALA A 52 1.06 -4.86 9.04
CA ALA A 52 2.40 -4.58 8.53
C ALA A 52 3.50 -5.19 9.42
N ALA A 53 3.35 -5.11 10.74
CA ALA A 53 4.29 -5.67 11.71
C ALA A 53 4.34 -7.22 11.69
N SER A 54 3.28 -7.88 11.23
CA SER A 54 3.24 -9.34 11.08
C SER A 54 4.05 -9.89 9.89
N VAL A 55 4.61 -9.00 9.06
CA VAL A 55 5.41 -9.35 7.87
C VAL A 55 6.90 -9.17 8.21
N PRO A 56 7.81 -10.05 7.73
CA PRO A 56 9.24 -9.85 7.86
C PRO A 56 9.64 -8.45 7.40
N ARG A 57 10.29 -7.69 8.28
CA ARG A 57 10.66 -6.29 8.01
C ARG A 57 11.43 -6.10 6.69
N PRO A 58 12.45 -6.93 6.35
CA PRO A 58 13.16 -6.79 5.08
C PRO A 58 12.25 -6.95 3.85
N LEU A 59 11.23 -7.81 3.94
CA LEU A 59 10.24 -7.97 2.88
C LEU A 59 9.38 -6.72 2.73
N LEU A 60 8.90 -6.15 3.84
CA LEU A 60 8.08 -4.94 3.81
C LEU A 60 8.87 -3.72 3.27
N GLU A 61 10.14 -3.59 3.65
CA GLU A 61 11.04 -2.55 3.14
C GLU A 61 11.24 -2.68 1.62
N SER A 62 11.48 -3.91 1.14
CA SER A 62 11.62 -4.22 -0.28
C SER A 62 10.33 -3.87 -1.07
N VAL A 63 9.17 -4.31 -0.58
CA VAL A 63 7.86 -4.01 -1.21
C VAL A 63 7.60 -2.52 -1.27
N LYS A 64 7.81 -1.79 -0.16
CA LYS A 64 7.60 -0.34 -0.12
C LYS A 64 8.51 0.39 -1.12
N LYS A 65 9.78 -0.02 -1.18
CA LYS A 65 10.76 0.53 -2.12
C LYS A 65 10.33 0.28 -3.57
N THR A 66 9.96 -0.95 -3.93
CA THR A 66 9.47 -1.28 -5.28
C THR A 66 8.25 -0.44 -5.66
N ILE A 67 7.25 -0.31 -4.79
CA ILE A 67 6.05 0.51 -5.07
C ILE A 67 6.42 1.98 -5.34
N GLN A 68 7.32 2.55 -4.55
CA GLN A 68 7.76 3.94 -4.73
C GLN A 68 8.51 4.12 -6.05
N GLU A 69 9.39 3.18 -6.39
CA GLU A 69 10.21 3.26 -7.59
C GLU A 69 9.40 2.99 -8.87
N MET A 70 8.32 2.21 -8.77
CA MET A 70 7.37 1.99 -9.86
C MET A 70 6.56 3.23 -10.24
N ALA A 71 6.56 4.29 -9.41
CA ALA A 71 5.76 5.49 -9.65
C ALA A 71 6.14 6.25 -10.93
N ASP A 72 7.37 6.08 -11.42
CA ASP A 72 7.88 6.76 -12.62
C ASP A 72 8.22 5.77 -13.76
N VAL A 73 7.85 4.48 -13.62
CA VAL A 73 8.03 3.46 -14.67
C VAL A 73 6.83 3.49 -15.62
N VAL A 74 7.09 3.68 -16.91
CA VAL A 74 6.02 3.92 -17.92
C VAL A 74 5.90 2.82 -18.96
N THR A 75 6.83 1.86 -18.98
CA THR A 75 6.77 0.71 -19.90
C THR A 75 6.63 -0.60 -19.15
N HIS A 76 5.90 -1.53 -19.76
CA HIS A 76 5.69 -2.86 -19.18
C HIS A 76 7.00 -3.67 -19.03
N PRO A 77 7.95 -3.67 -20.00
CA PRO A 77 9.21 -4.40 -19.83
C PRO A 77 10.05 -3.90 -18.65
N GLU A 78 10.17 -2.58 -18.50
CA GLU A 78 10.90 -1.97 -17.37
C GLU A 78 10.22 -2.31 -16.03
N ALA A 79 8.88 -2.31 -16.00
CA ALA A 79 8.11 -2.70 -14.82
C ALA A 79 8.44 -4.13 -14.37
N VAL A 80 8.45 -5.07 -15.32
CA VAL A 80 8.76 -6.48 -15.06
C VAL A 80 10.19 -6.62 -14.55
N GLU A 81 11.18 -6.00 -15.19
CA GLU A 81 12.57 -6.07 -14.78
C GLU A 81 12.76 -5.52 -13.35
N ARG A 82 12.11 -4.40 -13.05
CA ARG A 82 12.17 -3.72 -11.76
C ARG A 82 11.62 -4.56 -10.62
N GLU A 83 10.54 -5.29 -10.87
CA GLU A 83 9.83 -6.07 -9.86
C GLU A 83 10.40 -7.48 -9.69
N LEU A 84 10.94 -8.08 -10.76
CA LEU A 84 11.38 -9.47 -10.78
C LEU A 84 12.48 -9.76 -9.75
N VAL A 85 13.49 -8.89 -9.64
CA VAL A 85 14.64 -9.10 -8.75
C VAL A 85 14.22 -9.13 -7.26
N PRO A 86 13.48 -8.13 -6.73
CA PRO A 86 12.91 -8.17 -5.39
C PRO A 86 12.04 -9.40 -5.12
N GLN A 87 11.20 -9.81 -6.09
CA GLN A 87 10.34 -10.98 -5.93
C GLN A 87 11.15 -12.27 -5.83
N LEU A 88 12.11 -12.50 -6.73
CA LEU A 88 13.00 -13.66 -6.68
C LEU A 88 13.86 -13.70 -5.41
N TRP A 89 14.28 -12.55 -4.91
CA TRP A 89 14.96 -12.49 -3.61
C TRP A 89 14.03 -12.97 -2.49
N SER A 90 12.75 -12.56 -2.50
CA SER A 90 11.80 -12.91 -1.44
C SER A 90 11.49 -14.42 -1.36
N THR A 91 11.56 -15.14 -2.48
CA THR A 91 11.33 -16.60 -2.51
C THR A 91 12.49 -17.40 -1.94
N LYS A 92 13.68 -16.81 -1.87
CA LYS A 92 14.90 -17.43 -1.34
C LYS A 92 15.10 -17.23 0.16
N GLN A 93 14.15 -16.58 0.83
CA GLN A 93 14.28 -16.26 2.25
C GLN A 93 13.79 -17.40 3.15
N PRO A 94 14.36 -17.58 4.35
CA PRO A 94 13.97 -18.67 5.26
C PRO A 94 12.47 -18.66 5.60
N TRP A 95 11.89 -17.47 5.80
CA TRP A 95 10.47 -17.29 6.12
C TRP A 95 9.52 -17.62 4.95
N PHE A 96 10.03 -17.77 3.73
CA PHE A 96 9.20 -18.08 2.57
C PHE A 96 8.61 -19.49 2.66
N ALA A 97 9.45 -20.48 2.97
CA ALA A 97 9.01 -21.88 3.11
C ALA A 97 7.96 -22.03 4.23
N GLU A 98 8.20 -21.40 5.39
CA GLU A 98 7.25 -21.38 6.52
C GLU A 98 5.89 -20.80 6.13
N ARG A 99 5.89 -19.69 5.37
CA ARG A 99 4.66 -19.04 4.91
C ARG A 99 3.90 -19.88 3.88
N ILE A 100 4.60 -20.56 2.97
CA ILE A 100 3.98 -21.49 2.01
C ILE A 100 3.35 -22.68 2.75
N ALA A 101 4.05 -23.27 3.72
CA ALA A 101 3.52 -24.36 4.52
C ALA A 101 2.27 -23.95 5.31
N ALA A 102 2.30 -22.76 5.94
CA ALA A 102 1.14 -22.21 6.65
C ALA A 102 -0.06 -21.97 5.71
N LEU A 103 0.18 -21.48 4.50
CA LEU A 103 -0.86 -21.28 3.49
C LEU A 103 -1.47 -22.62 3.03
N GLN A 104 -0.63 -23.61 2.72
CA GLN A 104 -1.07 -24.95 2.34
C GLN A 104 -1.93 -25.58 3.45
N ALA A 105 -1.48 -25.54 4.70
CA ALA A 105 -2.23 -26.07 5.84
C ALA A 105 -3.59 -25.39 6.04
N LYS A 106 -3.71 -24.09 5.71
CA LYS A 106 -4.98 -23.36 5.78
C LYS A 106 -5.94 -23.75 4.65
N ILE A 107 -5.42 -24.01 3.45
CA ILE A 107 -6.21 -24.43 2.29
C ILE A 107 -6.70 -25.87 2.47
N SER A 108 -5.85 -26.80 2.90
CA SER A 108 -6.20 -28.21 3.08
C SER A 108 -7.14 -28.50 4.26
N LYS A 109 -7.38 -27.52 5.15
CA LYS A 109 -8.35 -27.60 6.25
C LYS A 109 -9.74 -27.07 5.87
N LYS A 110 -9.92 -26.57 4.65
CA LYS A 110 -11.21 -26.22 4.06
C LYS A 110 -11.66 -27.33 3.13
#